data_AF-A0A1G1V753-F1
#
_entry.id   AF-A0A1G1V753-F1
#
_cell.length_a   1.000
_cell.length_b   1.000
_cell.length_c   1.000
_cell.angle_alpha   90.00
_cell.angle_beta   90.00
_cell.angle_gamma   90.00
#
_symmetry.space_group_name_H-M   'P 1'
#
loop_
_entity.id
_entity.type
_entity.pdbx_description
1 polymer ?
#
loop_
_entity_poly.entity_id
_entity_poly.type
_entity_poly.pdbx_seq_one_letter_code
_entity_poly.pdbx_strand_id
1 'polypeptide(L)' 'MSASDPQFLYMILILPSLFGLTLIGEGLTKILHEDRGGWLSIVFGLMFIGVVVFAYFFFSSMIKS' A
#
# COMPACT_ATOMS: atom_id res chain seq x y z
N MET A 1 4.85 23.48 -9.63
CA MET A 1 4.38 22.42 -8.72
C MET A 1 5.33 22.43 -7.55
N SER A 2 4.88 22.87 -6.38
CA SER A 2 5.76 22.93 -5.20
C SER A 2 5.88 21.51 -4.63
N ALA A 3 7.06 21.13 -4.15
CA ALA A 3 7.27 19.83 -3.51
C ALA A 3 6.44 19.64 -2.21
N SER A 4 5.82 20.72 -1.72
CA SER A 4 4.87 20.75 -0.60
C SER A 4 3.42 20.47 -1.00
N ASP A 5 3.12 20.38 -2.30
CA ASP A 5 1.74 20.12 -2.73
C ASP A 5 1.36 18.66 -2.39
N PRO A 6 0.21 18.43 -1.75
CA PRO A 6 -0.30 17.08 -1.44
C PRO A 6 -0.32 16.12 -2.63
N GLN A 7 -0.32 16.66 -3.86
CA GLN A 7 -0.18 15.92 -5.11
C GLN A 7 1.09 15.06 -5.19
N PHE A 8 2.21 15.52 -4.65
CA PHE A 8 3.46 14.74 -4.65
C PHE A 8 3.34 13.50 -3.76
N LEU A 9 2.65 13.66 -2.62
CA LEU A 9 2.34 12.61 -1.67
C LEU A 9 1.43 11.54 -2.31
N TYR A 10 0.41 11.98 -3.06
CA TYR A 10 -0.43 11.06 -3.84
C TYR A 10 0.34 10.36 -4.96
N MET A 11 1.22 11.06 -5.68
CA MET A 11 2.05 10.46 -6.75
C MET A 11 2.97 9.35 -6.22
N ILE A 12 3.63 9.57 -5.08
CA ILE A 12 4.55 8.58 -4.51
C ILE A 12 3.81 7.39 -3.90
N LEU A 13 2.69 7.64 -3.22
CA LEU A 13 1.95 6.57 -2.53
C LEU A 13 1.08 5.73 -3.45
N ILE A 14 0.79 6.18 -4.68
CA ILE A 14 -0.06 5.43 -5.61
C ILE A 14 0.56 4.08 -5.98
N LEU A 15 1.86 4.05 -6.28
CA LEU A 15 2.55 2.85 -6.74
C LEU A 15 2.66 1.79 -5.61
N PRO A 16 3.07 2.16 -4.39
CA PRO A 16 2.98 1.28 -3.23
C PRO A 16 1.56 0.77 -2.94
N SER A 17 0.55 1.63 -3.10
CA SER A 17 -0.85 1.24 -2.86
C SER A 17 -1.31 0.18 -3.85
N LEU A 18 -1.03 0.39 -5.15
CA LEU A 18 -1.35 -0.57 -6.20
C LEU A 18 -0.62 -1.89 -5.99
N PHE A 19 0.66 -1.85 -5.61
CA PHE A 19 1.42 -3.05 -5.30
C PHE A 19 0.81 -3.84 -4.13
N GLY A 20 0.47 -3.17 -3.02
CA GLY A 20 -0.19 -3.80 -1.88
C GLY A 20 -1.54 -4.42 -2.26
N LEU A 21 -2.32 -3.72 -3.08
CA LEU A 21 -3.62 -4.21 -3.56
C LEU A 21 -3.48 -5.42 -4.49
N THR A 22 -2.47 -5.43 -5.37
CA THR A 22 -2.15 -6.57 -6.24
C THR A 22 -1.75 -7.80 -5.43
N LEU A 23 -0.94 -7.65 -4.37
CA LEU A 23 -0.58 -8.77 -3.49
C LEU A 23 -1.79 -9.36 -2.76
N ILE A 24 -2.73 -8.53 -2.34
CA ILE A 24 -3.99 -9.00 -1.76
C ILE A 24 -4.81 -9.77 -2.81
N GLY A 25 -4.91 -9.25 -4.04
CA GLY A 25 -5.60 -9.93 -5.14
C GLY A 25 -4.96 -11.26 -5.52
N GLU A 26 -3.63 -11.33 -5.56
CA GLU A 26 -2.88 -12.56 -5.81
C GLU A 26 -3.08 -13.56 -4.67
N GLY A 27 -3.05 -13.09 -3.42
CA GLY A 27 -3.32 -13.91 -2.24
C GLY A 27 -4.74 -14.48 -2.24
N LEU A 28 -5.75 -13.67 -2.57
CA LEU A 28 -7.13 -14.11 -2.76
C LEU A 28 -7.24 -15.18 -3.85
N THR A 29 -6.58 -14.96 -5.00
CA THR A 29 -6.57 -15.90 -6.13
C THR A 29 -5.97 -17.25 -5.72
N LYS A 30 -4.86 -17.23 -4.99
CA LYS A 30 -4.19 -18.42 -4.46
C LYS A 30 -5.04 -19.17 -3.44
N ILE A 31 -5.73 -18.46 -2.53
CA ILE A 31 -6.65 -19.10 -1.58
C ILE A 31 -7.80 -19.80 -2.30
N LEU A 32 -8.38 -19.16 -3.33
CA LEU A 32 -9.46 -19.74 -4.13
C LEU A 32 -9.03 -20.98 -4.92
N HIS A 33 -7.75 -21.08 -5.29
CA HIS A 33 -7.17 -22.23 -5.99
C HIS A 33 -6.58 -23.29 -5.03
N GLU A 34 -6.87 -23.22 -3.73
CA GLU A 34 -6.33 -24.10 -2.66
C GLU A 34 -4.78 -24.12 -2.54
N ASP A 35 -4.11 -23.08 -3.03
CA ASP A 35 -2.67 -22.92 -2.83
C ASP A 35 -2.38 -22.51 -1.38
N ARG A 36 -1.66 -23.38 -0.65
CA ARG A 36 -1.25 -23.16 0.75
C ARG A 36 -0.45 -21.87 1.00
N GLY A 37 0.01 -21.18 -0.05
CA GLY A 37 0.77 -19.93 0.03
C GLY A 37 -0.07 -18.64 -0.04
N GLY A 38 -1.37 -18.72 -0.33
CA GLY A 38 -2.19 -17.52 -0.57
C GLY A 38 -2.34 -16.59 0.63
N TRP A 39 -2.41 -17.16 1.84
CA TRP A 39 -2.50 -16.38 3.09
C TRP A 39 -1.27 -15.49 3.32
N LEU A 40 -0.09 -15.96 2.90
CA LEU A 40 1.17 -15.21 3.05
C LEU A 40 1.17 -13.95 2.18
N SER A 41 0.70 -14.06 0.93
CA SER A 41 0.52 -12.91 0.03
C SER A 41 -0.46 -11.89 0.59
N ILE A 42 -1.56 -12.33 1.23
CA ILE A 42 -2.50 -11.41 1.88
C ILE A 42 -1.86 -10.70 3.07
N VAL A 43 -1.13 -11.41 3.93
CA VAL A 43 -0.44 -10.81 5.09
C VAL A 43 0.57 -9.76 4.65
N PHE A 44 1.38 -10.06 3.63
CA PHE A 44 2.32 -9.08 3.08
C PHE A 44 1.62 -7.89 2.43
N GLY A 45 0.53 -8.11 1.69
CA GLY A 45 -0.27 -7.04 1.11
C GLY A 45 -0.88 -6.11 2.17
N LEU A 46 -1.43 -6.67 3.25
CA LEU A 46 -1.95 -5.91 4.39
C LEU A 46 -0.85 -5.13 5.11
N MET A 47 0.32 -5.73 5.33
CA MET A 47 1.46 -5.05 5.92
C MET A 47 1.89 -3.85 5.06
N PHE A 48 1.91 -4.03 3.73
CA PHE A 48 2.27 -2.98 2.78
C PHE A 48 1.27 -1.82 2.79
N ILE A 49 -0.04 -2.13 2.81
CA ILE A 49 -1.10 -1.12 2.96
C ILE A 49 -0.94 -0.37 4.30
N GLY A 50 -0.62 -1.08 5.39
CA GLY A 50 -0.34 -0.47 6.69
C GLY A 50 0.81 0.53 6.66
N VAL A 51 1.90 0.20 5.97
CA VAL A 51 3.04 1.12 5.77
C VAL A 51 2.64 2.33 4.92
N VAL A 52 1.83 2.15 3.88
CA VAL A 52 1.32 3.26 3.05
C VAL A 52 0.47 4.22 3.88
N VAL A 53 -0.44 3.69 4.71
CA VAL A 53 -1.27 4.51 5.61
C VAL A 53 -0.39 5.26 6.61
N PHE A 54 0.60 4.58 7.21
CA PHE A 54 1.54 5.23 8.12
C PHE A 54 2.34 6.34 7.43
N ALA A 55 2.87 6.09 6.23
CA ALA A 55 3.60 7.07 5.44
C ALA A 55 2.73 8.27 5.09
N TYR A 56 1.46 8.05 4.72
CA TYR A 56 0.50 9.13 4.48
C TYR A 56 0.36 10.05 5.68
N PHE A 57 0.12 9.49 6.87
CA PHE A 57 0.01 10.29 8.10
C PHE A 57 1.32 10.99 8.45
N PHE A 58 2.47 10.32 8.31
CA PHE A 58 3.79 10.89 8.59
C PHE A 58 4.09 12.09 7.69
N PHE A 59 3.98 11.93 6.36
CA PHE A 59 4.24 13.01 5.42
C PHE A 59 3.19 14.12 5.51
N SER A 60 1.91 13.78 5.74
CA SER A 60 0.85 14.78 5.94
C SER A 60 1.10 15.64 7.19
N SER A 61 1.58 15.03 8.28
CA SER A 61 1.97 15.76 9.49
C SER A 61 3.18 16.66 9.26
N MET A 62 4.16 16.22 8.48
CA MET A 62 5.36 17.01 8.17
C MET A 62 5.06 18.21 7.26
N ILE A 63 4.16 18.06 6.29
CA ILE A 63 3.77 19.15 5.38
C ILE A 63 2.90 20.22 6.08
N LYS A 64 2.19 19.85 7.15
CA LYS A 64 1.35 20.78 7.92
C LYS A 64 2.14 21.63 8.93
N SER A 65 3.40 21.29 9.21
CA SER A 65 4.30 22.00 10.13
C SER A 65 5.21 22.97 9.39
#